data_AF-A0A960YWN7-F1
#
_entry.id   AF-A0A960YWN7-F1
#
_cell.length_a   1.000
_cell.length_b   1.000
_cell.length_c   1.000
_cell.angle_alpha   90.00
_cell.angle_beta   90.00
_cell.angle_gamma   90.00
#
_symmetry.space_group_name_H-M   'P 1'
#
loop_
_entity.id
_entity.type
_entity.pdbx_description
1 polymer ?
#
loop_
_entity_poly.entity_id
_entity_poly.type
_entity_poly.pdbx_seq_one_letter_code
_entity_poly.pdbx_strand_id
1 'polypeptide(L)'
;MHHDRKSKLFIWLNAGFLTFLIIAELTGSKLFSFMGFVLTLGVIPFPITFLITDVLNEFYGKAAVKRTTMVGMVMILFVYGLILIGLQIPAEPGSPVDDASFRRVFANSGMVIVGSITAYLVGQFIDIHVFHFLRLKTKGKMVWLRATGSTVVSQLIDSFIVVFIAFGAYKSFGELLAIGANNFTYKMIIAIGLTPLIYLSHSLIEKYLGEEAKHLQDSAMKE
;
A
#
# COMPACT_ATOMS: atom_id res chain seq x y z
N MET A 1 -28.68 15.80 2.76
CA MET A 1 -27.95 15.34 1.55
C MET A 1 -26.44 15.65 1.59
N HIS A 2 -25.95 16.72 2.23
CA HIS A 2 -24.50 17.04 2.27
C HIS A 2 -23.63 16.01 3.02
N HIS A 3 -24.11 15.42 4.12
CA HIS A 3 -23.38 14.35 4.85
C HIS A 3 -23.08 13.09 4.02
N ASP A 4 -23.76 12.92 2.89
CA ASP A 4 -23.69 11.72 2.05
C ASP A 4 -22.44 11.70 1.15
N ARG A 5 -21.98 12.85 0.64
CA ARG A 5 -20.85 12.90 -0.32
C ARG A 5 -19.51 12.54 0.31
N LYS A 6 -19.20 13.09 1.49
CA LYS A 6 -18.00 12.72 2.25
C LYS A 6 -17.98 11.23 2.61
N SER A 7 -19.10 10.69 3.11
CA SER A 7 -19.17 9.29 3.50
C SER A 7 -19.06 8.37 2.27
N LYS A 8 -19.70 8.73 1.16
CA LYS A 8 -19.56 8.03 -0.13
C LYS A 8 -18.11 8.04 -0.61
N LEU A 9 -17.44 9.18 -0.59
CA LEU A 9 -16.03 9.28 -0.99
C LEU A 9 -15.15 8.42 -0.08
N PHE A 10 -15.34 8.48 1.24
CA PHE A 10 -14.61 7.63 2.19
C PHE A 10 -14.79 6.14 1.89
N ILE A 11 -16.02 5.70 1.61
CA ILE A 11 -16.33 4.31 1.25
C ILE A 11 -15.61 3.92 -0.04
N TRP A 12 -15.68 4.74 -1.09
CA TRP A 12 -15.03 4.46 -2.37
C TRP A 12 -13.51 4.42 -2.25
N LEU A 13 -12.91 5.32 -1.48
CA LEU A 13 -11.47 5.31 -1.19
C LEU A 13 -11.08 4.03 -0.45
N ASN A 14 -11.81 3.65 0.60
CA ASN A 14 -11.53 2.41 1.34
C ASN A 14 -11.71 1.16 0.48
N ALA A 15 -12.79 1.08 -0.30
CA ALA A 15 -13.04 -0.04 -1.19
C ALA A 15 -11.95 -0.16 -2.26
N GLY A 16 -11.55 0.96 -2.87
CA GLY A 16 -10.43 1.02 -3.80
C GLY A 16 -9.13 0.58 -3.14
N PHE A 17 -8.81 1.14 -1.98
CA PHE A 17 -7.62 0.79 -1.20
C PHE A 17 -7.53 -0.73 -0.94
N LEU A 18 -8.60 -1.33 -0.41
CA LEU A 18 -8.65 -2.77 -0.13
C LEU A 18 -8.49 -3.62 -1.40
N THR A 19 -9.13 -3.20 -2.49
CA THR A 19 -9.05 -3.90 -3.77
C THR A 19 -7.63 -3.91 -4.31
N PHE A 20 -6.99 -2.74 -4.39
CA PHE A 20 -5.61 -2.63 -4.87
C PHE A 20 -4.63 -3.34 -3.94
N LEU A 21 -4.82 -3.24 -2.63
CA LEU A 21 -3.98 -3.91 -1.65
C LEU A 21 -4.02 -5.44 -1.81
N ILE A 22 -5.22 -6.04 -1.88
CA ILE A 22 -5.36 -7.50 -2.04
C ILE A 22 -4.79 -7.96 -3.39
N ILE A 23 -5.03 -7.22 -4.47
CA ILE A 23 -4.47 -7.56 -5.79
C ILE A 23 -2.94 -7.48 -5.76
N ALA A 24 -2.37 -6.46 -5.10
CA ALA A 24 -0.91 -6.30 -4.97
C ALA A 24 -0.27 -7.53 -4.31
N GLU A 25 -0.86 -7.97 -3.21
CA GLU A 25 -0.41 -9.11 -2.42
C GLU A 25 -0.51 -10.43 -3.21
N LEU A 26 -1.68 -10.72 -3.80
CA LEU A 26 -1.91 -11.98 -4.51
C LEU A 26 -1.12 -12.11 -5.82
N THR A 27 -0.76 -10.98 -6.44
CA THR A 27 0.01 -10.97 -7.69
C THR A 27 1.52 -10.78 -7.47
N GLY A 28 1.95 -10.50 -6.24
CA GLY A 28 3.34 -10.18 -5.91
C GLY A 28 4.35 -11.28 -6.24
N SER A 29 3.92 -12.55 -6.30
CA SER A 29 4.79 -13.68 -6.65
C SER A 29 5.09 -13.79 -8.15
N LYS A 30 4.33 -13.11 -9.01
CA LYS A 30 4.56 -13.12 -10.47
C LYS A 30 5.56 -12.05 -10.85
N LEU A 31 6.67 -12.46 -11.47
CA LEU A 31 7.69 -11.56 -11.98
C LEU A 31 7.43 -11.19 -13.45
N PHE A 32 7.81 -9.97 -13.84
CA PHE A 32 7.84 -9.53 -15.22
C PHE A 32 9.07 -8.65 -15.47
N SER A 33 9.49 -8.58 -16.73
CA SER A 33 10.62 -7.74 -17.15
C SER A 33 10.11 -6.46 -17.81
N PHE A 34 10.61 -5.31 -17.36
CA PHE A 34 10.27 -4.01 -17.93
C PHE A 34 11.49 -3.10 -17.96
N MET A 35 11.86 -2.60 -19.14
CA MET A 35 13.00 -1.69 -19.35
C MET A 35 14.32 -2.17 -18.71
N GLY A 36 14.58 -3.49 -18.71
CA GLY A 36 15.79 -4.08 -18.12
C GLY A 36 15.70 -4.37 -16.61
N PHE A 37 14.58 -4.03 -15.96
CA PHE A 37 14.32 -4.34 -14.56
C PHE A 37 13.44 -5.59 -14.43
N VAL A 38 13.73 -6.45 -13.45
CA VAL A 38 12.85 -7.55 -13.03
C VAL A 38 12.00 -7.05 -11.86
N LEU A 39 10.68 -7.05 -12.04
CA LEU A 39 9.72 -6.48 -11.11
C LEU A 39 8.66 -7.50 -10.72
N THR A 40 8.08 -7.32 -9.53
CA THR A 40 6.88 -8.07 -9.11
C THR A 40 5.64 -7.41 -9.68
N LEU A 41 4.64 -8.19 -10.10
CA LEU A 41 3.40 -7.65 -10.66
C LEU A 41 2.62 -6.80 -9.64
N GLY A 42 2.78 -7.11 -8.35
CA GLY A 42 2.22 -6.32 -7.24
C GLY A 42 2.71 -4.87 -7.18
N VAL A 43 3.81 -4.53 -7.86
CA VAL A 43 4.33 -3.16 -7.89
C VAL A 43 3.44 -2.17 -8.66
N ILE A 44 2.54 -2.67 -9.51
CA ILE A 44 1.59 -1.86 -10.29
C ILE A 44 0.47 -1.28 -9.40
N PRO A 45 -0.22 -2.09 -8.57
CA PRO A 45 -1.30 -1.59 -7.70
C PRO A 45 -0.84 -0.77 -6.47
N PHE A 46 0.35 -1.02 -5.89
CA PHE A 46 0.84 -0.30 -4.70
C PHE A 46 0.87 1.24 -4.82
N PRO A 47 1.33 1.83 -5.94
CA PRO A 47 1.19 3.27 -6.23
C PRO A 47 -0.19 3.86 -5.91
N ILE A 48 -1.25 3.14 -6.25
CA ILE A 48 -2.62 3.61 -6.05
C ILE A 48 -3.02 3.51 -4.57
N THR A 49 -2.53 2.50 -3.84
CA THR A 49 -2.78 2.41 -2.40
C THR A 49 -2.19 3.61 -1.65
N PHE A 50 -0.97 4.03 -2.02
CA PHE A 50 -0.34 5.23 -1.42
C PHE A 50 -1.09 6.51 -1.75
N LEU A 51 -1.48 6.68 -3.02
CA LEU A 51 -2.28 7.84 -3.44
C LEU A 51 -3.59 7.93 -2.63
N ILE A 52 -4.26 6.80 -2.41
CA ILE A 52 -5.49 6.76 -1.62
C ILE A 52 -5.20 7.06 -0.14
N THR A 53 -4.14 6.52 0.46
CA THR A 53 -3.81 6.81 1.85
C THR A 53 -3.43 8.27 2.06
N ASP A 54 -2.74 8.90 1.11
CA ASP A 54 -2.43 10.34 1.14
C ASP A 54 -3.70 11.18 1.11
N VAL A 55 -4.64 10.85 0.22
CA VAL A 55 -5.96 11.49 0.15
C VAL A 55 -6.73 11.31 1.46
N LEU A 56 -6.74 10.10 2.02
CA LEU A 56 -7.39 9.83 3.30
C LEU A 56 -6.76 10.65 4.43
N ASN A 57 -5.43 10.76 4.46
CA ASN A 57 -4.71 11.54 5.46
C ASN A 57 -5.04 13.04 5.35
N GLU A 58 -5.11 13.55 4.12
CA GLU A 58 -5.37 14.96 3.86
C GLU A 58 -6.78 15.37 4.29
N PHE A 59 -7.81 14.61 3.86
CA PHE A 59 -9.21 14.99 4.01
C PHE A 59 -9.89 14.36 5.24
N TYR A 60 -9.46 13.18 5.69
CA TYR A 60 -10.11 12.46 6.79
C TYR A 60 -9.22 12.29 8.03
N GLY A 61 -7.95 12.68 7.96
CA GLY A 61 -7.04 12.72 9.09
C GLY A 61 -6.40 11.37 9.44
N LYS A 62 -5.59 11.41 10.49
CA LYS A 62 -4.76 10.29 10.97
C LYS A 62 -5.61 9.11 11.43
N ALA A 63 -6.75 9.37 12.09
CA ALA A 63 -7.62 8.32 12.59
C ALA A 63 -8.22 7.49 11.45
N ALA A 64 -8.59 8.15 10.35
CA ALA A 64 -9.14 7.51 9.16
C ALA A 64 -8.13 6.59 8.47
N VAL A 65 -6.88 7.05 8.28
CA VAL A 65 -5.83 6.21 7.69
C VAL A 65 -5.50 5.03 8.60
N LYS A 66 -5.38 5.24 9.91
CA LYS A 66 -5.14 4.15 10.88
C LYS A 66 -6.24 3.10 10.83
N ARG A 67 -7.52 3.50 10.75
CA ARG A 67 -8.65 2.58 10.63
C ARG A 67 -8.59 1.81 9.30
N THR A 68 -8.37 2.51 8.19
CA THR A 68 -8.25 1.92 6.85
C THR A 68 -7.15 0.86 6.81
N THR A 69 -5.99 1.20 7.36
CA THR A 69 -4.81 0.33 7.49
C THR A 69 -5.12 -0.93 8.29
N MET A 70 -5.76 -0.77 9.47
CA MET A 70 -6.10 -1.89 10.34
C MET A 70 -7.10 -2.84 9.67
N VAL A 71 -8.12 -2.28 9.00
CA VAL A 71 -9.07 -3.08 8.21
C VAL A 71 -8.34 -3.80 7.09
N GLY A 72 -7.46 -3.12 6.35
CA GLY A 72 -6.64 -3.74 5.30
C GLY A 72 -5.82 -4.92 5.79
N MET A 73 -5.15 -4.78 6.93
CA MET A 73 -4.40 -5.86 7.56
C MET A 73 -5.29 -7.07 7.88
N VAL A 74 -6.44 -6.84 8.54
CA VAL A 74 -7.37 -7.91 8.90
C VAL A 74 -7.91 -8.60 7.64
N MET A 75 -8.21 -7.85 6.59
CA MET A 75 -8.69 -8.41 5.32
C MET A 75 -7.61 -9.22 4.60
N ILE A 76 -6.36 -8.76 4.58
CA ILE A 76 -5.24 -9.53 4.03
C ILE A 76 -5.07 -10.85 4.80
N LEU A 77 -5.05 -10.81 6.14
CA LEU A 77 -4.92 -12.00 6.97
C LEU A 77 -6.09 -12.97 6.73
N PHE A 78 -7.30 -12.44 6.56
CA PHE A 78 -8.48 -13.24 6.23
C PHE A 78 -8.33 -13.93 4.87
N VAL A 79 -7.93 -13.19 3.82
CA VAL A 79 -7.68 -13.74 2.48
C VAL A 79 -6.61 -14.85 2.53
N TYR A 80 -5.51 -14.63 3.25
CA TYR A 80 -4.48 -15.65 3.41
C TYR A 80 -4.96 -16.85 4.21
N GLY A 81 -5.78 -16.65 5.26
CA GLY A 81 -6.42 -17.74 5.98
C GLY A 81 -7.26 -18.64 5.08
N LEU A 82 -8.05 -18.05 4.17
CA LEU A 82 -8.82 -18.81 3.18
C LEU A 82 -7.93 -19.55 2.18
N ILE A 83 -6.83 -18.95 1.74
CA ILE A 83 -5.85 -19.58 0.86
C ILE A 83 -5.19 -20.79 1.56
N LEU A 84 -4.83 -20.66 2.83
CA LEU A 84 -4.25 -21.75 3.62
C LEU A 84 -5.22 -22.92 3.77
N ILE A 85 -6.51 -22.64 3.99
CA ILE A 85 -7.56 -23.67 3.99
C ILE A 85 -7.63 -24.34 2.62
N GLY A 86 -7.67 -23.56 1.53
CA GLY A 86 -7.70 -24.06 0.16
C GLY A 86 -6.51 -24.96 -0.18
N LEU A 87 -5.31 -24.66 0.34
CA LEU A 87 -4.11 -25.49 0.15
C LEU A 87 -4.21 -26.87 0.81
N GLN A 88 -5.10 -27.07 1.78
CA GLN A 88 -5.34 -28.36 2.44
C GLN A 88 -6.45 -29.18 1.79
N ILE A 89 -7.27 -28.57 0.93
CA ILE A 89 -8.37 -29.25 0.25
C ILE A 89 -7.84 -29.79 -1.08
N PRO A 90 -7.88 -31.11 -1.31
CA PRO A 90 -7.40 -31.69 -2.57
C PRO A 90 -8.30 -31.27 -3.73
N ALA A 91 -7.68 -30.96 -4.86
CA ALA A 91 -8.39 -30.72 -6.10
C ALA A 91 -9.13 -32.00 -6.58
N GLU A 92 -10.37 -31.84 -7.02
CA GLU A 92 -11.16 -32.91 -7.63
C GLU A 92 -10.51 -33.39 -8.94
N PRO A 93 -10.52 -34.71 -9.25
CA PRO A 93 -10.07 -35.21 -10.54
C PRO A 93 -10.72 -34.48 -11.73
N GLY A 94 -9.88 -33.94 -12.62
CA GLY A 94 -10.34 -33.15 -13.77
C GLY A 94 -10.53 -31.65 -13.51
N SER A 95 -10.23 -31.16 -12.30
CA SER A 95 -10.17 -29.72 -12.02
C SER A 95 -9.20 -29.00 -12.97
N PRO A 96 -9.57 -27.83 -13.54
CA PRO A 96 -8.67 -27.02 -14.36
C PRO A 96 -7.43 -26.51 -13.61
N VAL A 97 -7.52 -26.42 -12.29
CA VAL A 97 -6.41 -26.02 -11.40
C VAL A 97 -6.11 -27.20 -10.49
N ASP A 98 -4.94 -27.81 -10.67
CA ASP A 98 -4.47 -28.89 -9.83
C ASP A 98 -3.78 -28.36 -8.56
N ASP A 99 -3.60 -29.26 -7.59
CA ASP A 99 -2.92 -28.98 -6.34
C ASP A 99 -1.51 -28.39 -6.53
N ALA A 100 -0.78 -28.88 -7.52
CA ALA A 100 0.58 -28.44 -7.80
C ALA A 100 0.60 -26.98 -8.27
N SER A 101 -0.31 -26.60 -9.18
CA SER A 101 -0.46 -25.24 -9.68
C SER A 101 -0.94 -24.30 -8.58
N PHE A 102 -1.94 -24.72 -7.79
CA PHE A 102 -2.45 -23.91 -6.68
C PHE A 102 -1.36 -23.64 -5.63
N ARG A 103 -0.60 -24.67 -5.22
CA ARG A 103 0.57 -24.52 -4.33
C ARG A 103 1.65 -23.64 -4.95
N ARG A 104 1.92 -23.75 -6.24
CA ARG A 104 2.96 -22.94 -6.89
C ARG A 104 2.66 -21.44 -6.84
N VAL A 105 1.40 -21.08 -7.00
CA VAL A 105 0.94 -19.68 -6.95
C VAL A 105 0.86 -19.17 -5.52
N PHE A 106 0.31 -19.98 -4.60
CA PHE A 106 -0.12 -19.49 -3.28
C PHE A 106 0.70 -20.00 -2.07
N ALA A 107 1.48 -21.08 -2.19
CA ALA A 107 2.25 -21.63 -1.06
C ALA A 107 3.65 -21.02 -0.91
N ASN A 108 4.22 -20.46 -1.98
CA ASN A 108 5.59 -19.94 -2.01
C ASN A 108 5.78 -18.61 -1.24
N SER A 109 4.70 -18.12 -0.62
CA SER A 109 4.62 -16.78 -0.07
C SER A 109 4.66 -16.73 1.45
N GLY A 110 4.70 -17.85 2.20
CA GLY A 110 4.56 -17.83 3.67
C GLY A 110 5.43 -16.79 4.41
N MET A 111 6.75 -16.81 4.25
CA MET A 111 7.64 -15.80 4.85
C MET A 111 7.60 -14.45 4.15
N VAL A 112 7.31 -14.43 2.83
CA VAL A 112 7.10 -13.20 2.08
C VAL A 112 5.88 -12.44 2.61
N ILE A 113 4.81 -13.14 2.96
CA ILE A 113 3.58 -12.62 3.55
C ILE A 113 3.85 -12.02 4.92
N VAL A 114 4.54 -12.77 5.79
CA VAL A 114 4.91 -12.25 7.11
C VAL A 114 5.77 -11.00 6.96
N GLY A 115 6.70 -11.01 6.01
CA GLY A 115 7.52 -9.85 5.64
C GLY A 115 6.67 -8.67 5.16
N SER A 116 5.80 -8.88 4.17
CA SER A 116 4.93 -7.86 3.58
C SER A 116 3.96 -7.26 4.58
N ILE A 117 3.30 -8.07 5.40
CA ILE A 117 2.36 -7.56 6.42
C ILE A 117 3.11 -6.74 7.47
N THR A 118 4.27 -7.23 7.94
CA THR A 118 5.09 -6.51 8.92
C THR A 118 5.60 -5.19 8.34
N ALA A 119 6.13 -5.23 7.11
CA ALA A 119 6.64 -4.07 6.41
C ALA A 119 5.53 -3.05 6.12
N TYR A 120 4.39 -3.50 5.63
CA TYR A 120 3.22 -2.69 5.38
C TYR A 120 2.75 -1.96 6.64
N LEU A 121 2.63 -2.65 7.78
CA LEU A 121 2.21 -2.02 9.03
C LEU A 121 3.20 -0.98 9.52
N VAL A 122 4.48 -1.36 9.61
CA VAL A 122 5.53 -0.46 10.08
C VAL A 122 5.65 0.73 9.13
N GLY A 123 5.69 0.48 7.82
CA GLY A 123 5.75 1.47 6.76
C GLY A 123 4.57 2.43 6.83
N GLN A 124 3.34 1.92 6.95
CA GLN A 124 2.14 2.75 7.03
C GLN A 124 2.08 3.60 8.30
N PHE A 125 2.53 3.06 9.44
CA PHE A 125 2.65 3.88 10.64
C PHE A 125 3.69 4.99 10.45
N ILE A 126 4.87 4.67 9.90
CA ILE A 126 5.91 5.67 9.61
C ILE A 126 5.38 6.73 8.65
N ASP A 127 4.70 6.32 7.58
CA ASP A 127 4.11 7.19 6.58
C ASP A 127 3.17 8.21 7.23
N ILE A 128 2.21 7.74 8.02
CA ILE A 128 1.25 8.58 8.74
C ILE A 128 1.96 9.62 9.63
N HIS A 129 2.99 9.20 10.37
CA HIS A 129 3.72 10.10 11.29
C HIS A 129 4.57 11.13 10.53
N VAL A 130 5.28 10.71 9.49
CA VAL A 130 6.12 11.59 8.67
C VAL A 130 5.25 12.56 7.87
N PHE A 131 4.13 12.10 7.31
CA PHE A 131 3.17 12.95 6.60
C PHE A 131 2.67 14.08 7.51
N HIS A 132 2.23 13.72 8.73
CA HIS A 132 1.72 14.69 9.70
C HIS A 132 2.81 15.69 10.14
N PHE A 133 4.02 15.18 10.44
CA PHE A 133 5.17 16.02 10.77
C PHE A 133 5.49 17.03 9.66
N LEU A 134 5.52 16.58 8.39
CA LEU A 134 5.77 17.45 7.24
C LEU A 134 4.60 18.41 6.99
N ARG A 135 3.35 18.01 7.24
CA ARG A 135 2.17 18.88 7.14
C ARG A 135 2.25 20.04 8.14
N LEU A 136 2.60 19.77 9.40
CA LEU A 136 2.80 20.80 10.43
C LEU A 136 3.95 21.74 10.10
N LYS A 137 5.11 21.17 9.71
CA LYS A 137 6.32 21.96 9.40
C LYS A 137 6.13 22.88 8.20
N THR A 138 5.34 22.46 7.21
CA THR A 138 5.06 23.23 5.99
C THR A 138 3.82 24.12 6.09
N LYS A 139 3.15 24.15 7.24
CA LYS A 139 1.87 24.87 7.45
C LYS A 139 0.84 24.53 6.36
N GLY A 140 0.79 23.27 5.93
CA GLY A 140 -0.13 22.79 4.91
C GLY A 140 0.19 23.19 3.45
N LYS A 141 1.23 24.00 3.19
CA LYS A 141 1.44 24.58 1.84
C LYS A 141 2.04 23.63 0.80
N MET A 142 2.82 22.64 1.21
CA MET A 142 3.54 21.77 0.28
C MET A 142 2.97 20.35 0.30
N VAL A 143 1.90 20.12 -0.47
CA VAL A 143 1.21 18.82 -0.58
C VAL A 143 2.17 17.73 -1.07
N TRP A 144 2.91 17.99 -2.15
CA TRP A 144 3.87 17.02 -2.69
C TRP A 144 4.93 16.60 -1.67
N LEU A 145 5.45 17.56 -0.90
CA LEU A 145 6.55 17.28 0.03
C LEU A 145 6.08 16.34 1.14
N ARG A 146 4.87 16.54 1.66
CA ARG A 146 4.33 15.66 2.70
C ARG A 146 3.95 14.29 2.14
N ALA A 147 3.28 14.22 0.99
CA ALA A 147 2.81 12.97 0.38
C ALA A 147 3.96 12.11 -0.17
N THR A 148 4.79 12.69 -1.06
CA THR A 148 5.97 12.00 -1.60
C THR A 148 7.03 11.79 -0.53
N GLY A 149 7.25 12.77 0.35
CA GLY A 149 8.25 12.66 1.41
C GLY A 149 7.93 11.57 2.44
N SER A 150 6.67 11.45 2.87
CA SER A 150 6.26 10.35 3.76
C SER A 150 6.36 9.00 3.08
N THR A 151 5.94 8.92 1.80
CA THR A 151 6.07 7.71 0.98
C THR A 151 7.54 7.29 0.86
N VAL A 152 8.46 8.21 0.58
CA VAL A 152 9.89 7.87 0.46
C VAL A 152 10.44 7.31 1.77
N VAL A 153 10.15 7.94 2.90
CA VAL A 153 10.66 7.49 4.21
C VAL A 153 10.03 6.14 4.61
N SER A 154 8.73 5.96 4.39
CA SER A 154 8.05 4.70 4.70
C SER A 154 8.52 3.56 3.80
N GLN A 155 8.67 3.81 2.50
CA GLN A 155 9.12 2.81 1.54
C GLN A 155 10.58 2.39 1.73
N LEU A 156 11.42 3.26 2.30
CA LEU A 156 12.78 2.89 2.69
C LEU A 156 12.73 1.76 3.72
N ILE A 157 12.01 1.96 4.81
CA ILE A 157 11.91 0.99 5.91
C ILE A 157 11.18 -0.28 5.46
N ASP A 158 10.07 -0.12 4.73
CA ASP A 158 9.30 -1.23 4.18
C ASP A 158 10.16 -2.16 3.30
N SER A 159 10.93 -1.58 2.37
CA SER A 159 11.73 -2.35 1.40
C SER A 159 12.78 -3.22 2.07
N PHE A 160 13.34 -2.78 3.19
CA PHE A 160 14.26 -3.61 3.97
C PHE A 160 13.51 -4.63 4.83
N ILE A 161 12.45 -4.26 5.53
CA ILE A 161 11.69 -5.21 6.37
C ILE A 161 11.21 -6.41 5.53
N VAL A 162 10.63 -6.18 4.35
CA VAL A 162 10.19 -7.27 3.46
C VAL A 162 11.35 -8.22 3.15
N VAL A 163 12.48 -7.68 2.69
CA VAL A 163 13.60 -8.49 2.20
C VAL A 163 14.28 -9.24 3.34
N PHE A 164 14.48 -8.59 4.49
CA PHE A 164 15.09 -9.21 5.65
C PHE A 164 14.23 -10.33 6.24
N ILE A 165 12.91 -10.16 6.32
CA ILE A 165 12.01 -11.21 6.84
C ILE A 165 11.84 -12.33 5.81
N ALA A 166 11.63 -11.98 4.53
CA ALA A 166 11.35 -12.97 3.49
C ALA A 166 12.57 -13.84 3.15
N PHE A 167 13.78 -13.26 3.15
CA PHE A 167 14.97 -13.91 2.61
C PHE A 167 16.16 -13.98 3.59
N GLY A 168 16.03 -13.43 4.80
CA GLY A 168 17.13 -13.35 5.78
C GLY A 168 17.73 -14.71 6.18
N ALA A 169 16.95 -15.79 6.08
CA ALA A 169 17.42 -17.15 6.35
C ALA A 169 18.22 -17.78 5.19
N TYR A 170 18.15 -17.22 3.98
CA TYR A 170 18.63 -17.85 2.75
C TYR A 170 19.64 -17.02 1.96
N LYS A 171 19.84 -15.74 2.32
CA LYS A 171 20.70 -14.81 1.59
C LYS A 171 21.69 -14.13 2.52
N SER A 172 22.86 -13.79 1.98
CA SER A 172 23.86 -13.02 2.71
C SER A 172 23.39 -11.58 2.97
N PHE A 173 23.94 -10.95 4.00
CA PHE A 173 23.61 -9.57 4.35
C PHE A 173 23.82 -8.59 3.18
N GLY A 174 24.89 -8.76 2.42
CA GLY A 174 25.18 -7.93 1.24
C GLY A 174 24.12 -8.08 0.14
N GLU A 175 23.65 -9.31 -0.12
CA GLU A 175 22.57 -9.55 -1.07
C GLU A 175 21.24 -8.94 -0.61
N LEU A 176 20.91 -9.06 0.68
CA LEU A 176 19.69 -8.46 1.25
C LEU A 176 19.71 -6.94 1.11
N LEU A 177 20.86 -6.30 1.37
CA LEU A 177 21.02 -4.86 1.18
C LEU A 177 20.86 -4.46 -0.30
N ALA A 178 21.45 -5.21 -1.22
CA ALA A 178 21.34 -4.93 -2.65
C ALA A 178 19.89 -5.07 -3.15
N ILE A 179 19.19 -6.13 -2.75
CA ILE A 179 17.77 -6.35 -3.11
C ILE A 179 16.89 -5.24 -2.50
N GLY A 180 17.08 -4.93 -1.22
CA GLY A 180 16.34 -3.86 -0.53
C GLY A 180 16.55 -2.49 -1.17
N ALA A 181 17.79 -2.14 -1.51
CA ALA A 181 18.13 -0.89 -2.17
C ALA A 181 17.53 -0.78 -3.59
N ASN A 182 17.54 -1.86 -4.36
CA ASN A 182 16.93 -1.89 -5.69
C ASN A 182 15.40 -1.71 -5.61
N ASN A 183 14.75 -2.43 -4.70
CA ASN A 183 13.30 -2.29 -4.45
C ASN A 183 12.96 -0.85 -4.04
N PHE A 184 13.72 -0.28 -3.11
CA PHE A 184 13.54 1.10 -2.68
C PHE A 184 13.71 2.10 -3.83
N THR A 185 14.76 1.95 -4.64
CA THR A 185 15.05 2.86 -5.77
C THR A 185 13.91 2.88 -6.77
N TYR A 186 13.41 1.70 -7.15
CA TYR A 186 12.25 1.59 -8.04
C TYR A 186 11.02 2.29 -7.45
N LYS A 187 10.70 2.00 -6.19
CA LYS A 187 9.57 2.63 -5.49
C LYS A 187 9.71 4.15 -5.43
N MET A 188 10.93 4.66 -5.26
CA MET A 188 11.22 6.09 -5.24
C MET A 188 10.91 6.76 -6.58
N ILE A 189 11.35 6.16 -7.69
CA ILE A 189 11.10 6.67 -9.05
C ILE A 189 9.59 6.78 -9.29
N ILE A 190 8.84 5.72 -8.92
CA ILE A 190 7.40 5.70 -9.07
C ILE A 190 6.73 6.73 -8.16
N ALA A 191 7.11 6.83 -6.89
CA ALA A 191 6.54 7.80 -5.94
C ALA A 191 6.72 9.25 -6.42
N ILE A 192 7.89 9.59 -6.96
CA ILE A 192 8.14 10.91 -7.56
C ILE A 192 7.28 11.09 -8.82
N GLY A 193 7.22 10.07 -9.69
CA GLY A 193 6.42 10.08 -10.91
C GLY A 193 4.91 10.23 -10.66
N LEU A 194 4.41 9.83 -9.50
CA LEU A 194 3.00 9.99 -9.09
C LEU A 194 2.66 11.39 -8.59
N THR A 195 3.65 12.27 -8.36
CA THR A 195 3.41 13.64 -7.86
C THR A 195 2.32 14.39 -8.65
N PRO A 196 2.28 14.35 -10.00
CA PRO A 196 1.20 14.98 -10.76
C PRO A 196 -0.19 14.39 -10.48
N LEU A 197 -0.27 13.08 -10.26
CA LEU A 197 -1.54 12.40 -9.92
C LEU A 197 -2.05 12.79 -8.53
N ILE A 198 -1.14 13.09 -7.59
CA ILE A 198 -1.52 13.60 -6.26
C ILE A 198 -2.26 14.93 -6.41
N TYR A 199 -1.69 15.89 -7.14
CA TYR A 199 -2.35 17.19 -7.37
C TYR A 199 -3.66 17.05 -8.14
N LEU A 200 -3.71 16.16 -9.14
CA LEU A 200 -4.94 15.88 -9.88
C LEU A 200 -6.03 15.35 -8.94
N SER A 201 -5.69 14.38 -8.09
CA SER A 201 -6.63 13.77 -7.15
C SER A 201 -7.17 14.79 -6.15
N HIS A 202 -6.31 15.67 -5.63
CA HIS A 202 -6.74 16.78 -4.77
C HIS A 202 -7.71 17.72 -5.49
N SER A 203 -7.37 18.16 -6.70
CA SER A 203 -8.21 19.07 -7.48
C SER A 203 -9.59 18.47 -7.78
N LEU A 204 -9.65 17.18 -8.13
CA LEU A 204 -10.90 16.47 -8.39
C LEU A 204 -11.76 16.34 -7.12
N ILE A 205 -11.15 16.04 -5.98
CA ILE A 205 -11.85 15.88 -4.70
C ILE A 205 -12.36 17.23 -4.19
N GLU A 206 -11.55 18.28 -4.27
CA GLU A 206 -11.96 19.64 -3.92
C GLU A 206 -13.16 20.08 -4.79
N LYS A 207 -13.12 19.79 -6.09
CA LYS A 207 -14.25 20.06 -6.99
C LYS A 207 -15.51 19.25 -6.64
N TYR A 208 -15.35 17.99 -6.24
CA TYR A 208 -16.47 17.11 -5.88
C TYR A 208 -17.15 17.50 -4.55
N LEU A 209 -16.34 17.86 -3.55
CA LEU A 209 -16.81 18.18 -2.20
C LEU A 209 -17.19 19.66 -2.02
N GLY A 210 -16.58 20.58 -2.78
CA GLY A 210 -16.80 22.02 -2.64
C GLY A 210 -16.33 22.53 -1.27
N GLU A 211 -17.14 23.34 -0.59
CA GLU A 211 -16.80 23.91 0.74
C GLU A 211 -16.56 22.83 1.82
N GLU A 212 -17.12 21.62 1.66
CA GLU A 212 -16.87 20.50 2.59
C GLU A 212 -15.40 20.06 2.59
N ALA A 213 -14.68 20.27 1.49
CA ALA A 213 -13.26 19.91 1.36
C ALA A 213 -12.39 20.67 2.39
N LYS A 214 -12.60 21.98 2.51
CA LYS A 214 -11.86 22.83 3.45
C LYS A 214 -12.14 22.45 4.90
N HIS A 215 -13.42 22.26 5.23
CA HIS A 215 -13.81 21.83 6.57
C HIS A 215 -13.16 20.50 6.97
N LEU A 216 -13.11 19.54 6.02
CA LEU A 216 -12.46 18.26 6.21
C LEU A 216 -10.95 18.40 6.41
N GLN A 217 -10.27 19.18 5.58
CA GLN A 217 -8.84 19.47 5.71
C GLN A 217 -8.51 20.15 7.04
N ASP A 218 -9.31 21.15 7.45
CA ASP A 218 -9.13 21.86 8.72
C ASP A 218 -9.36 20.97 9.93
N SER A 219 -10.32 20.04 9.84
CA SER A 219 -10.58 19.05 10.89
C SER A 219 -9.43 18.04 10.98
N ALA A 220 -8.97 17.54 9.83
CA ALA A 220 -7.83 16.63 9.73
C ALA A 220 -6.52 17.26 10.21
N MET A 221 -6.38 18.58 10.13
CA MET A 221 -5.22 19.31 10.64
C MET A 221 -5.20 19.42 12.18
N LYS A 222 -6.34 19.27 12.84
CA LYS A 222 -6.47 19.36 14.30
C LYS A 222 -6.25 18.02 15.02
N GLU A 223 -6.25 16.91 14.29
CA GLU A 223 -5.81 15.59 14.78
C GLU A 223 -4.29 15.48 14.88
#